data_AF-A0AAN3A573-F1
#
_entry.id   AF-A0AAN3A573-F1
#
_cell.length_a   1.000
_cell.length_b   1.000
_cell.length_c   1.000
_cell.angle_alpha   90.00
_cell.angle_beta   90.00
_cell.angle_gamma   90.00
#
_symmetry.space_group_name_H-M   'P 1'
#
loop_
_entity.id
_entity.type
_entity.pdbx_description
1 polymer ?
#
loop_
_entity_poly.entity_id
_entity_poly.type
_entity_poly.pdbx_seq_one_letter_code
_entity_poly.pdbx_strand_id
1 'polypeptide(L)'
;MTGITDDLIGVRYRQKFVIQILCACFFSIAELWINDLYGLLGIYAIPNWIGIPFTILTIVFITNAINLIDGIDGLASGLSSVALLVFGLLFIEKGLWMYSMLAFSTLGVLVPFFYYNVFGNAERARKIFMGDTGSLTLGYILSFLAIKYSQNNPEVISNTKGTFLIAFSTLIIPAFDVIRVVMVRLRNGKSPFEPDKNHIHHKFLAMGFTPRKAMIIIILISCAFSAVNILLIPWVNNTVILIGDIVAWIALNLWWDKVRDKRTHLNRLY
;
A
#
# COMPACT_ATOMS: atom_id res chain seq x y z
N MET A 1 -1.41 16.68 10.00
CA MET A 1 -2.29 17.29 11.03
C MET A 1 -3.40 16.35 11.45
N THR A 2 -4.24 15.84 10.54
CA THR A 2 -5.37 14.95 10.90
C THR A 2 -4.98 13.72 11.71
N GLY A 3 -3.89 13.02 11.33
CA GLY A 3 -3.41 11.88 12.11
C GLY A 3 -2.96 12.25 13.52
N ILE A 4 -2.33 13.42 13.70
CA ILE A 4 -1.93 13.94 15.02
C ILE A 4 -3.17 14.20 15.87
N THR A 5 -4.17 14.86 15.29
CA THR A 5 -5.44 15.10 15.97
C THR A 5 -6.12 13.79 16.35
N ASP A 6 -6.08 12.78 15.48
CA ASP A 6 -6.65 11.48 15.80
C ASP A 6 -5.91 10.76 16.93
N ASP A 7 -4.58 10.73 16.88
CA ASP A 7 -3.77 10.09 17.92
C ASP A 7 -3.94 10.78 19.29
N LEU A 8 -4.24 12.09 19.31
CA LEU A 8 -4.38 12.87 20.55
C LEU A 8 -5.80 12.84 21.14
N ILE A 9 -6.84 12.99 20.32
CA ILE A 9 -8.22 13.19 20.80
C ILE A 9 -9.26 12.26 20.16
N GLY A 10 -8.86 11.44 19.18
CA GLY A 10 -9.77 10.60 18.41
C GLY A 10 -10.67 11.40 17.48
N VAL A 11 -10.64 11.07 16.20
CA VAL A 11 -11.43 11.71 15.13
C VAL A 11 -12.38 10.69 14.53
N ARG A 12 -13.63 11.09 14.28
CA ARG A 12 -14.62 10.20 13.67
C ARG A 12 -14.17 9.82 12.26
N TYR A 13 -14.36 8.55 11.87
CA TYR A 13 -13.95 8.04 10.56
C TYR A 13 -14.46 8.92 9.39
N ARG A 14 -15.69 9.45 9.48
CA ARG A 14 -16.27 10.35 8.48
C ARG A 14 -15.47 11.64 8.30
N GLN A 15 -15.00 12.24 9.41
CA GLN A 15 -14.21 13.46 9.37
C GLN A 15 -12.82 13.19 8.77
N LYS A 16 -12.18 12.07 9.13
CA LYS A 16 -10.92 11.63 8.50
C LYS A 16 -11.08 11.51 6.99
N PHE A 17 -12.14 10.83 6.55
CA PHE A 17 -12.40 10.59 5.13
C PHE A 17 -12.63 11.89 4.35
N VAL A 18 -13.41 12.83 4.90
CA VAL A 18 -13.60 14.16 4.30
C VAL A 18 -12.27 14.89 4.15
N ILE A 19 -11.43 14.89 5.19
CA ILE A 19 -10.13 15.58 5.12
C ILE A 19 -9.21 14.90 4.11
N GLN A 20 -9.18 13.57 4.05
CA GLN A 20 -8.41 12.84 3.03
C GLN A 20 -8.85 13.20 1.62
N ILE A 21 -10.17 13.31 1.35
CA ILE A 21 -10.69 13.76 0.06
C ILE A 21 -10.23 15.18 -0.25
N LEU A 22 -10.36 16.12 0.70
CA LEU A 22 -9.92 17.50 0.51
C LEU A 22 -8.41 17.58 0.23
N CYS A 23 -7.60 16.80 0.95
CA CYS A 23 -6.17 16.69 0.68
C CYS A 23 -5.90 16.13 -0.73
N ALA A 24 -6.61 15.07 -1.12
CA ALA A 24 -6.48 14.45 -2.44
C ALA A 24 -6.84 15.41 -3.59
N CYS A 25 -7.79 16.33 -3.40
CA CYS A 25 -8.13 17.35 -4.39
C CYS A 25 -6.94 18.28 -4.72
N PHE A 26 -6.00 18.51 -3.80
CA PHE A 26 -4.82 19.34 -4.10
C PHE A 26 -3.93 18.73 -5.19
N PHE A 27 -3.91 17.39 -5.35
CA PHE A 27 -3.17 16.77 -6.44
C PHE A 27 -3.80 17.14 -7.78
N SER A 28 -5.13 17.08 -7.87
CA SER A 28 -5.86 17.43 -9.08
C SER A 28 -5.72 18.91 -9.43
N ILE A 29 -5.70 19.81 -8.44
CA ILE A 29 -5.42 21.24 -8.63
C ILE A 29 -4.00 21.46 -9.17
N ALA A 30 -3.03 20.66 -8.74
CA ALA A 30 -1.66 20.66 -9.24
C ALA A 30 -1.49 19.87 -10.56
N GLU A 31 -2.60 19.58 -11.27
CA GLU A 31 -2.62 18.79 -12.51
C GLU A 31 -1.98 17.40 -12.40
N LEU A 32 -1.93 16.84 -11.18
CA LEU A 32 -1.44 15.52 -10.88
C LEU A 32 -2.62 14.55 -10.78
N TRP A 33 -2.84 13.79 -11.85
CA TRP A 33 -3.89 12.79 -11.91
C TRP A 33 -3.53 11.67 -12.90
N ILE A 34 -4.15 10.51 -12.71
CA ILE A 34 -3.98 9.32 -13.54
C ILE A 34 -4.72 9.54 -14.87
N ASN A 35 -3.95 9.81 -15.91
CA ASN A 35 -4.44 10.16 -17.25
C ASN A 35 -4.24 9.07 -18.31
N ASP A 36 -3.60 7.96 -17.95
CA ASP A 36 -3.25 6.86 -18.84
C ASP A 36 -3.08 5.57 -18.02
N LEU A 37 -3.39 4.41 -18.60
CA LEU A 37 -3.12 3.10 -18.00
C LEU A 37 -2.17 2.25 -18.85
N TYR A 38 -1.57 2.84 -19.88
CA TYR A 38 -0.54 2.26 -20.73
C TYR A 38 -0.95 0.94 -21.38
N GLY A 39 -2.22 0.84 -21.78
CA GLY A 39 -2.82 -0.35 -22.40
C GLY A 39 -3.39 -1.37 -21.41
N LEU A 40 -3.41 -1.04 -20.11
CA LEU A 40 -4.05 -1.90 -19.11
C LEU A 40 -5.54 -2.01 -19.42
N LEU A 41 -6.06 -3.23 -19.54
CA LEU A 41 -7.42 -3.51 -19.98
C LEU A 41 -7.76 -2.89 -21.36
N GLY A 42 -6.75 -2.61 -22.19
CA GLY A 42 -6.90 -1.92 -23.47
C GLY A 42 -7.07 -0.39 -23.37
N ILE A 43 -6.87 0.19 -22.18
CA ILE A 43 -7.05 1.63 -21.92
C ILE A 43 -5.69 2.34 -22.02
N TYR A 44 -5.61 3.30 -22.95
CA TYR A 44 -4.39 4.09 -23.24
C TYR A 44 -4.54 5.58 -22.92
N ALA A 45 -5.72 6.00 -22.48
CA ALA A 45 -5.96 7.37 -22.07
C ALA A 45 -7.21 7.39 -21.19
N ILE A 46 -7.20 8.24 -20.17
CA ILE A 46 -8.35 8.50 -19.32
C ILE A 46 -8.70 9.98 -19.45
N PRO A 47 -9.95 10.32 -19.79
CA PRO A 47 -10.38 11.72 -19.81
C PRO A 47 -10.41 12.28 -18.38
N ASN A 48 -10.13 13.57 -18.23
CA ASN A 48 -9.99 14.25 -16.93
C ASN A 48 -11.18 14.03 -15.97
N TRP A 49 -12.42 14.03 -16.47
CA TRP A 49 -13.63 13.83 -15.67
C TRP A 49 -13.76 12.42 -15.07
N ILE A 50 -13.03 11.43 -15.60
CA ILE A 50 -12.86 10.10 -14.96
C ILE A 50 -11.57 10.07 -14.15
N GLY A 51 -10.46 10.54 -14.73
CA GLY A 51 -9.13 10.41 -14.16
C GLY A 51 -8.97 11.18 -12.85
N ILE A 52 -9.55 12.37 -12.71
CA ILE A 52 -9.51 13.16 -11.48
C ILE A 52 -10.25 12.45 -10.33
N PRO A 53 -11.55 12.08 -10.46
CA PRO A 53 -12.23 11.29 -9.42
C PRO A 53 -11.53 9.97 -9.10
N PHE A 54 -11.02 9.26 -10.11
CA PHE A 54 -10.29 8.02 -9.93
C PHE A 54 -8.99 8.22 -9.13
N THR A 55 -8.27 9.31 -9.39
CA THR A 55 -7.07 9.70 -8.65
C THR A 55 -7.41 10.00 -7.19
N ILE A 56 -8.46 10.78 -6.94
CA ILE A 56 -8.90 11.11 -5.57
C ILE A 56 -9.24 9.83 -4.80
N LEU A 57 -10.03 8.94 -5.40
CA LEU A 57 -10.36 7.63 -4.82
C LEU A 57 -9.08 6.82 -4.52
N THR A 58 -8.13 6.81 -5.45
CA THR A 58 -6.87 6.07 -5.34
C THR A 58 -6.01 6.59 -4.19
N ILE A 59 -5.88 7.91 -4.02
CA ILE A 59 -5.12 8.53 -2.92
C ILE A 59 -5.75 8.15 -1.57
N VAL A 60 -7.07 8.31 -1.45
CA VAL A 60 -7.80 7.97 -0.23
C VAL A 60 -7.67 6.48 0.07
N PHE A 61 -7.77 5.64 -0.95
CA PHE A 61 -7.65 4.20 -0.83
C PHE A 61 -6.26 3.77 -0.35
N ILE A 62 -5.17 4.21 -1.01
CA ILE A 62 -3.80 3.88 -0.60
C ILE A 62 -3.53 4.40 0.81
N THR A 63 -3.97 5.63 1.12
CA THR A 63 -3.77 6.24 2.43
C THR A 63 -4.39 5.39 3.54
N ASN A 64 -5.63 4.95 3.35
CA ASN A 64 -6.28 4.06 4.30
C ASN A 64 -5.70 2.63 4.27
N ALA A 65 -5.20 2.15 3.14
CA ALA A 65 -4.58 0.84 3.06
C ALA A 65 -3.28 0.74 3.87
N ILE A 66 -2.45 1.79 3.86
CA ILE A 66 -1.26 1.89 4.71
C ILE A 66 -1.64 2.03 6.20
N ASN A 67 -2.70 2.78 6.51
CA ASN A 67 -3.21 2.87 7.88
C ASN A 67 -3.76 1.53 8.40
N LEU A 68 -4.50 0.78 7.57
CA LEU A 68 -5.08 -0.51 7.97
C LEU A 68 -4.05 -1.65 8.07
N ILE A 69 -2.97 -1.62 7.28
CA ILE A 69 -1.92 -2.65 7.34
C ILE A 69 -1.00 -2.47 8.56
N ASP A 70 -1.03 -1.30 9.21
CA ASP A 70 -0.27 -0.94 10.41
C ASP A 70 -0.83 -1.60 11.69
N GLY A 71 -0.98 -2.94 11.65
CA GLY A 71 -1.51 -3.72 12.77
C GLY A 71 -0.46 -4.50 13.57
N ILE A 72 0.78 -4.60 13.07
CA ILE A 72 1.91 -5.21 13.77
C ILE A 72 3.18 -4.38 13.55
N ASP A 73 4.07 -4.40 14.55
CA ASP A 73 5.34 -3.67 14.50
C ASP A 73 6.14 -3.99 13.24
N GLY A 74 6.57 -2.94 12.55
CA GLY A 74 7.45 -2.95 11.38
C GLY A 74 6.77 -3.28 10.06
N LEU A 75 5.49 -3.67 10.04
CA LEU A 75 4.84 -4.07 8.80
C LEU A 75 4.57 -2.88 7.87
N ALA A 76 3.89 -1.84 8.35
CA ALA A 76 3.58 -0.67 7.53
C ALA A 76 4.85 0.09 7.13
N SER A 77 5.77 0.31 8.07
CA SER A 77 7.05 0.97 7.80
C SER A 77 7.97 0.14 6.90
N GLY A 78 8.00 -1.19 7.05
CA GLY A 78 8.76 -2.08 6.19
C GLY A 78 8.25 -2.13 4.75
N LEU A 79 6.93 -2.29 4.55
CA LEU A 79 6.32 -2.23 3.22
C LEU A 79 6.51 -0.86 2.56
N SER A 80 6.32 0.21 3.32
CA SER A 80 6.57 1.59 2.84
C SER A 80 8.04 1.79 2.46
N SER A 81 8.98 1.24 3.24
CA SER A 81 10.42 1.36 2.96
C SER A 81 10.80 0.68 1.64
N VAL A 82 10.23 -0.50 1.34
CA VAL A 82 10.42 -1.17 0.05
C VAL A 82 9.89 -0.31 -1.09
N ALA A 83 8.67 0.21 -0.96
CA ALA A 83 8.08 1.07 -1.98
C ALA A 83 8.91 2.35 -2.21
N LEU A 84 9.35 3.02 -1.14
CA LEU A 84 10.18 4.23 -1.22
C LEU A 84 11.55 3.95 -1.87
N LEU A 85 12.18 2.82 -1.55
CA LEU A 85 13.42 2.41 -2.21
C LEU A 85 13.22 2.24 -3.72
N VAL A 86 12.17 1.52 -4.11
CA VAL A 86 11.84 1.31 -5.53
C VAL A 86 11.54 2.64 -6.22
N PHE A 87 10.66 3.47 -5.67
CA PHE A 87 10.38 4.79 -6.24
C PHE A 87 11.62 5.68 -6.34
N GLY A 88 12.47 5.68 -5.31
CA GLY A 88 13.71 6.44 -5.29
C GLY A 88 14.62 6.08 -6.47
N LEU A 89 14.78 4.79 -6.75
CA LEU A 89 15.57 4.27 -7.88
C LEU A 89 14.90 4.56 -9.23
N LEU A 90 13.58 4.34 -9.34
CA LEU A 90 12.83 4.60 -10.57
C LEU A 90 12.86 6.10 -10.95
N PHE A 91 12.81 7.01 -9.99
CA PHE A 91 12.92 8.44 -10.27
C PHE A 91 14.36 8.86 -10.63
N ILE A 92 15.39 8.21 -10.10
CA ILE A 92 16.78 8.41 -10.56
C ILE A 92 16.91 8.02 -12.04
N GLU A 93 16.38 6.85 -12.42
CA GLU A 93 16.40 6.38 -13.81
C GLU A 93 15.75 7.40 -14.77
N LYS A 94 14.71 8.10 -14.33
CA LYS A 94 14.02 9.15 -15.11
C LYS A 94 14.65 10.54 -14.96
N GLY A 95 15.73 10.70 -14.21
CA GLY A 95 16.37 12.00 -13.96
C GLY A 95 15.56 12.96 -13.08
N LEU A 96 14.54 12.45 -12.37
CA LEU A 96 13.65 13.24 -11.53
C LEU A 96 14.13 13.29 -10.08
N TRP A 97 15.25 13.98 -9.87
CA TRP A 97 15.98 14.01 -8.61
C TRP A 97 15.17 14.50 -7.41
N MET A 98 14.24 15.45 -7.60
CA MET A 98 13.42 15.98 -6.51
C MET A 98 12.50 14.90 -5.90
N TYR A 99 11.86 14.08 -6.74
CA TYR A 99 11.00 12.99 -6.25
C TYR A 99 11.81 11.84 -5.68
N SER A 100 12.99 11.56 -6.25
CA SER A 100 13.92 10.60 -5.66
C SER A 100 14.39 11.05 -4.27
N MET A 101 14.72 12.34 -4.11
CA MET A 101 15.09 12.91 -2.81
C MET A 101 13.95 12.81 -1.80
N LEU A 102 12.71 13.05 -2.21
CA LEU A 102 11.54 12.86 -1.35
C LEU A 102 11.41 11.39 -0.91
N ALA A 103 11.58 10.44 -1.83
CA ALA A 103 11.50 9.02 -1.54
C ALA A 103 12.60 8.56 -0.57
N PHE A 104 13.87 8.90 -0.85
CA PHE A 104 15.01 8.51 -0.03
C PHE A 104 15.08 9.24 1.32
N SER A 105 14.66 10.50 1.40
CA SER A 105 14.57 11.21 2.69
C SER A 105 13.50 10.58 3.58
N THR A 106 12.34 10.23 3.02
CA THR A 106 11.28 9.51 3.75
C THR A 106 11.77 8.13 4.20
N LEU A 107 12.47 7.39 3.34
CA LEU A 107 13.12 6.11 3.71
C LEU A 107 14.14 6.32 4.83
N GLY A 108 14.95 7.37 4.77
CA GLY A 108 15.94 7.72 5.80
C GLY A 108 15.31 7.97 7.17
N VAL A 109 14.11 8.56 7.22
CA VAL A 109 13.33 8.71 8.47
C VAL A 109 12.77 7.36 8.95
N LEU A 110 12.35 6.49 8.02
CA LEU A 110 11.80 5.18 8.36
C LEU A 110 12.83 4.20 8.91
N VAL A 111 14.12 4.31 8.55
CA VAL A 111 15.17 3.40 9.07
C VAL A 111 15.29 3.45 10.61
N PRO A 112 15.53 4.60 11.26
CA PRO A 112 15.57 4.66 12.72
C PRO A 112 14.20 4.40 13.34
N PHE A 113 13.11 4.85 12.72
CA PHE A 113 11.76 4.54 13.18
C PHE A 113 11.51 3.02 13.24
N PHE A 114 11.82 2.30 12.16
CA PHE A 114 11.67 0.85 12.06
C PHE A 114 12.47 0.14 13.16
N TYR A 115 13.70 0.59 13.42
CA TYR A 115 14.51 0.03 14.50
C TYR A 115 13.81 0.14 15.87
N TYR A 116 13.35 1.34 16.25
CA TYR A 116 12.65 1.54 17.52
C TYR A 116 11.25 0.94 17.54
N ASN A 117 10.60 0.79 16.40
CA ASN A 117 9.30 0.15 16.30
C ASN A 117 9.42 -1.38 16.42
N VAL A 118 10.41 -2.04 15.81
CA VAL A 118 10.53 -3.51 15.82
C VAL A 118 11.34 -4.05 17.01
N PHE A 119 12.40 -3.34 17.37
CA PHE A 119 13.37 -3.78 18.39
C PHE A 119 13.34 -2.93 19.67
N GLY A 120 12.59 -1.84 19.68
CA GLY A 120 12.42 -1.01 20.87
C GLY A 120 11.74 -1.75 22.02
N ASN A 121 12.13 -1.40 23.24
CA ASN A 121 11.52 -1.90 24.47
C ASN A 121 10.80 -0.76 25.20
N ALA A 122 9.52 -0.97 25.51
CA ALA A 122 8.68 0.00 26.21
C ALA A 122 9.17 0.27 27.64
N GLU A 123 9.66 -0.75 28.35
CA GLU A 123 10.20 -0.62 29.72
C GLU A 123 11.42 0.28 29.78
N ARG A 124 12.18 0.36 28.67
CA ARG A 124 13.38 1.19 28.55
C ARG A 124 13.09 2.52 27.84
N ALA A 125 11.81 2.89 27.69
CA ALA A 125 11.36 4.09 26.98
C ALA A 125 11.96 4.25 25.57
N ARG A 126 12.17 3.12 24.87
CA ARG A 126 12.75 3.08 23.50
C ARG A 126 11.78 2.54 22.45
N LYS A 127 10.50 2.40 22.78
CA LYS A 127 9.47 1.89 21.88
C LYS A 127 8.73 3.07 21.24
N ILE A 128 8.68 3.08 19.91
CA ILE A 128 7.91 4.06 19.15
C ILE A 128 6.81 3.31 18.39
N PHE A 129 5.59 3.83 18.46
CA PHE A 129 4.44 3.37 17.68
C PHE A 129 4.20 4.34 16.53
N MET A 130 3.70 3.82 15.42
CA MET A 130 3.49 4.60 14.19
C MET A 130 2.33 5.59 14.31
N GLY A 131 1.21 5.11 14.87
CA GLY A 131 -0.03 5.88 15.01
C GLY A 131 -0.66 6.23 13.66
N ASP A 132 -1.80 6.92 13.72
CA ASP A 132 -2.49 7.46 12.56
C ASP A 132 -1.67 8.60 11.93
N THR A 133 -0.87 9.32 12.72
CA THR A 133 0.05 10.35 12.23
C THR A 133 1.02 9.78 11.20
N GLY A 134 1.76 8.73 11.55
CA GLY A 134 2.80 8.17 10.69
C GLY A 134 2.19 7.48 9.48
N SER A 135 1.18 6.62 9.71
CA SER A 135 0.60 5.79 8.66
C SER A 135 -0.18 6.59 7.61
N LEU A 136 -0.97 7.60 8.00
CA LEU A 136 -1.67 8.47 7.04
C LEU A 136 -0.67 9.33 6.24
N THR A 137 0.39 9.82 6.89
CA THR A 137 1.42 10.61 6.20
C THR A 137 2.18 9.77 5.18
N LEU A 138 2.61 8.56 5.53
CA LEU A 138 3.25 7.63 4.59
C LEU A 138 2.31 7.26 3.44
N GLY A 139 1.06 6.95 3.74
CA GLY A 139 0.05 6.64 2.72
C GLY A 139 -0.12 7.76 1.70
N TYR A 140 -0.13 9.02 2.15
CA TYR A 140 -0.22 10.18 1.27
C TYR A 140 1.04 10.39 0.41
N ILE A 141 2.24 10.27 1.00
CA ILE A 141 3.52 10.39 0.27
C ILE A 141 3.65 9.28 -0.78
N LEU A 142 3.32 8.03 -0.42
CA LEU A 142 3.35 6.89 -1.34
C LEU A 142 2.34 7.06 -2.48
N SER A 143 1.13 7.56 -2.18
CA SER A 143 0.14 7.90 -3.21
C SER A 143 0.68 8.94 -4.18
N PHE A 144 1.31 10.00 -3.67
CA PHE A 144 1.94 11.04 -4.49
C PHE A 144 2.99 10.46 -5.45
N LEU A 145 3.95 9.70 -4.91
CA LEU A 145 5.04 9.10 -5.69
C LEU A 145 4.50 8.12 -6.74
N ALA A 146 3.53 7.27 -6.37
CA ALA A 146 2.91 6.32 -7.27
C ALA A 146 2.19 7.01 -8.44
N ILE A 147 1.35 8.01 -8.12
CA ILE A 147 0.58 8.73 -9.13
C ILE A 147 1.53 9.53 -10.03
N LYS A 148 2.54 10.20 -9.47
CA LYS A 148 3.50 10.97 -10.25
C LYS A 148 4.31 10.09 -11.20
N TYR A 149 4.73 8.91 -10.76
CA TYR A 149 5.42 7.97 -11.63
C TYR A 149 4.50 7.39 -12.73
N SER A 150 3.22 7.18 -12.39
CA SER A 150 2.22 6.65 -13.34
C SER A 150 1.64 7.70 -14.30
N GLN A 151 1.90 8.99 -14.10
CA GLN A 151 1.32 10.04 -14.91
C GLN A 151 2.00 10.08 -16.29
N ASN A 152 1.20 10.08 -17.36
CA ASN A 152 1.69 10.34 -18.70
C ASN A 152 1.87 11.86 -18.88
N ASN A 153 3.09 12.33 -18.72
CA ASN A 153 3.47 13.71 -19.00
C ASN A 153 4.74 13.70 -19.86
N PRO A 154 4.63 13.67 -21.20
CA PRO A 154 5.77 13.53 -22.11
C PRO A 154 6.84 14.62 -21.96
N GLU A 155 6.47 15.80 -21.44
CA GLU A 155 7.40 16.92 -21.23
C GLU A 155 8.30 16.70 -20.00
N VAL A 156 7.88 15.84 -19.06
CA VAL A 156 8.55 15.63 -17.77
C VAL A 156 9.04 14.18 -17.58
N ILE A 157 8.26 13.20 -18.03
CA ILE A 157 8.53 11.77 -17.90
C ILE A 157 8.39 11.13 -19.28
N SER A 158 9.50 10.58 -19.79
CA SER A 158 9.47 9.79 -21.03
C SER A 158 8.50 8.61 -20.90
N ASN A 159 7.60 8.50 -21.88
CA ASN A 159 6.53 7.51 -21.92
C ASN A 159 7.12 6.09 -21.88
N THR A 160 7.07 5.46 -20.70
CA THR A 160 7.57 4.09 -20.49
C THR A 160 6.37 3.17 -20.34
N LYS A 161 6.33 2.10 -21.13
CA LYS A 161 5.23 1.13 -21.07
C LYS A 161 5.10 0.56 -19.66
N GLY A 162 3.87 0.55 -19.13
CA GLY A 162 3.55 -0.12 -17.88
C GLY A 162 3.99 0.59 -16.60
N THR A 163 4.33 1.89 -16.65
CA THR A 163 4.67 2.70 -15.46
C THR A 163 3.57 2.65 -14.40
N PHE A 164 2.29 2.64 -14.81
CA PHE A 164 1.17 2.43 -13.91
C PHE A 164 1.30 1.13 -13.12
N LEU A 165 1.43 -0.02 -13.79
CA LEU A 165 1.52 -1.31 -13.09
C LEU A 165 2.77 -1.38 -12.19
N ILE A 166 3.91 -0.87 -12.66
CA ILE A 166 5.14 -0.80 -11.86
C ILE A 166 4.91 0.01 -10.58
N ALA A 167 4.36 1.23 -10.68
CA ALA A 167 4.12 2.08 -9.52
C ALA A 167 3.27 1.37 -8.46
N PHE A 168 2.12 0.83 -8.88
CA PHE A 168 1.15 0.24 -7.98
C PHE A 168 1.56 -1.17 -7.50
N SER A 169 2.48 -1.86 -8.19
CA SER A 169 3.03 -3.15 -7.74
C SER A 169 3.73 -3.06 -6.38
N THR A 170 4.38 -1.92 -6.09
CA THR A 170 5.02 -1.68 -4.79
C THR A 170 4.04 -1.55 -3.63
N LEU A 171 2.76 -1.27 -3.91
CA LEU A 171 1.67 -1.09 -2.96
C LEU A 171 0.65 -2.24 -3.02
N ILE A 172 0.99 -3.33 -3.72
CA ILE A 172 0.04 -4.40 -4.04
C ILE A 172 -0.48 -5.11 -2.80
N ILE A 173 0.38 -5.34 -1.79
CA ILE A 173 0.00 -6.03 -0.55
C ILE A 173 -1.04 -5.24 0.25
N PRO A 174 -0.80 -3.97 0.65
CA PRO A 174 -1.81 -3.21 1.39
C PRO A 174 -3.08 -3.02 0.55
N ALA A 175 -2.96 -2.76 -0.76
CA ALA A 175 -4.12 -2.60 -1.64
C ALA A 175 -4.98 -3.87 -1.70
N PHE A 176 -4.39 -5.01 -2.06
CA PHE A 176 -5.11 -6.25 -2.23
C PHE A 176 -5.67 -6.79 -0.90
N ASP A 177 -5.01 -6.54 0.23
CA ASP A 177 -5.55 -6.92 1.53
C ASP A 177 -6.81 -6.13 1.89
N VAL A 178 -6.82 -4.80 1.67
CA VAL A 178 -8.03 -3.98 1.87
C VAL A 178 -9.16 -4.42 0.96
N ILE A 179 -8.90 -4.62 -0.34
CA ILE A 179 -9.92 -5.10 -1.29
C ILE A 179 -10.50 -6.42 -0.80
N ARG A 180 -9.64 -7.37 -0.41
CA ARG A 180 -10.06 -8.68 0.08
C ARG A 180 -10.91 -8.56 1.35
N VAL A 181 -10.50 -7.75 2.32
CA VAL A 181 -11.24 -7.55 3.57
C VAL A 181 -12.62 -6.91 3.29
N VAL A 182 -12.69 -5.89 2.44
CA VAL A 182 -13.96 -5.25 2.05
C VAL A 182 -14.88 -6.24 1.33
N MET A 183 -14.35 -7.05 0.40
CA MET A 183 -15.14 -8.07 -0.31
C MET A 183 -15.71 -9.13 0.65
N VAL A 184 -14.93 -9.57 1.65
CA VAL A 184 -15.41 -10.51 2.67
C VAL A 184 -16.52 -9.88 3.52
N ARG A 185 -16.42 -8.60 3.88
CA ARG A 185 -17.45 -7.88 4.64
C ARG A 185 -18.76 -7.80 3.85
N LEU A 186 -18.68 -7.36 2.59
CA LEU A 186 -19.84 -7.24 1.70
C LEU A 186 -20.56 -8.59 1.52
N ARG A 187 -19.81 -9.68 1.34
CA ARG A 187 -20.37 -11.04 1.25
C ARG A 187 -21.08 -11.49 2.54
N ASN A 188 -20.68 -10.97 3.68
CA ASN A 188 -21.30 -11.25 4.98
C ASN A 188 -22.38 -10.23 5.37
N GLY A 189 -22.80 -9.34 4.45
CA GLY A 189 -23.82 -8.33 4.71
C GLY A 189 -23.39 -7.21 5.68
N LYS A 190 -22.08 -7.07 5.94
CA LYS A 190 -21.54 -6.05 6.84
C LYS A 190 -21.13 -4.80 6.09
N SER A 191 -21.11 -3.66 6.78
CA SER A 191 -20.65 -2.40 6.19
C SER A 191 -19.15 -2.47 5.82
N PRO A 192 -18.72 -1.93 4.66
CA PRO A 192 -17.31 -1.82 4.29
C PRO A 192 -16.45 -1.07 5.31
N PHE A 193 -17.06 -0.17 6.09
CA PHE A 193 -16.38 0.73 7.02
C PHE A 193 -16.35 0.20 8.47
N GLU A 194 -16.85 -1.01 8.72
CA GLU A 194 -16.76 -1.64 10.04
C GLU A 194 -15.30 -2.05 10.35
N PRO A 195 -14.80 -1.79 11.59
CA PRO A 195 -13.50 -2.29 12.03
C PRO A 195 -13.45 -3.82 11.97
N ASP A 196 -12.36 -4.40 11.46
CA ASP A 196 -12.21 -5.86 11.37
C ASP A 196 -10.77 -6.31 11.62
N LYS A 197 -10.62 -7.52 12.16
CA LYS A 197 -9.34 -8.18 12.45
C LYS A 197 -9.01 -9.25 11.41
N ASN A 198 -9.46 -9.09 10.17
CA ASN A 198 -9.29 -10.08 9.11
C ASN A 198 -8.15 -9.76 8.14
N HIS A 199 -7.35 -8.73 8.41
CA HIS A 199 -6.18 -8.37 7.62
C HIS A 199 -5.15 -9.49 7.54
N ILE A 200 -4.30 -9.46 6.50
CA ILE A 200 -3.33 -10.51 6.21
C ILE A 200 -2.44 -10.84 7.42
N HIS A 201 -1.99 -9.83 8.18
CA HIS A 201 -1.17 -10.05 9.36
C HIS A 201 -1.90 -10.88 10.43
N HIS A 202 -3.19 -10.67 10.63
CA HIS A 202 -3.99 -11.50 11.54
C HIS A 202 -4.11 -12.95 11.06
N LYS A 203 -4.20 -13.20 9.75
CA LYS A 203 -4.15 -14.58 9.21
C LYS A 203 -2.84 -15.26 9.57
N PHE A 204 -1.70 -14.58 9.41
CA PHE A 204 -0.40 -15.13 9.78
C PHE A 204 -0.28 -15.39 11.29
N LEU A 205 -0.77 -14.48 12.13
CA LEU A 205 -0.81 -14.71 13.58
C LEU A 205 -1.70 -15.90 13.95
N ALA A 206 -2.87 -16.06 13.30
CA ALA A 206 -3.77 -17.20 13.51
C ALA A 206 -3.18 -18.53 12.99
N MET A 207 -2.34 -18.48 11.97
CA MET A 207 -1.50 -19.61 11.54
C MET A 207 -0.37 -19.90 12.53
N GLY A 208 -0.22 -19.13 13.63
CA GLY A 208 0.73 -19.32 14.71
C GLY A 208 2.15 -18.81 14.42
N PHE A 209 2.30 -17.89 13.47
CA PHE A 209 3.54 -17.14 13.30
C PHE A 209 3.67 -16.06 14.39
N THR A 210 4.90 -15.73 14.77
CA THR A 210 5.14 -14.54 15.59
C THR A 210 4.96 -13.27 14.75
N PRO A 211 4.65 -12.10 15.35
CA PRO A 211 4.50 -10.84 14.60
C PRO A 211 5.70 -10.53 13.70
N ARG A 212 6.93 -10.71 14.21
CA ARG A 212 8.15 -10.51 13.41
C ARG A 212 8.25 -11.45 12.22
N LYS A 213 7.92 -12.73 12.38
CA LYS A 213 7.93 -13.71 11.27
C LYS A 213 6.87 -13.35 10.22
N ALA A 214 5.66 -12.99 10.66
CA ALA A 214 4.60 -12.53 9.77
C ALA A 214 5.03 -11.31 8.96
N MET A 215 5.59 -10.29 9.64
CA MET A 215 6.12 -9.07 9.01
C MET A 215 7.16 -9.40 7.93
N ILE A 216 8.20 -10.19 8.25
CA ILE A 216 9.27 -10.54 7.31
C ILE A 216 8.70 -11.24 6.08
N ILE A 217 7.83 -12.24 6.27
CA ILE A 217 7.26 -13.01 5.15
C ILE A 217 6.41 -12.10 4.26
N ILE A 218 5.57 -11.24 4.84
CA ILE A 218 4.71 -10.34 4.07
C ILE A 218 5.55 -9.33 3.26
N ILE A 219 6.63 -8.79 3.85
CA ILE A 219 7.57 -7.90 3.14
C ILE A 219 8.25 -8.65 1.99
N LEU A 220 8.73 -9.88 2.21
CA LEU A 220 9.34 -10.69 1.14
C LEU A 220 8.37 -10.98 -0.01
N ILE A 221 7.10 -11.26 0.29
CA ILE A 221 6.05 -11.43 -0.73
C ILE A 221 5.87 -10.11 -1.50
N SER A 222 5.84 -8.97 -0.82
CA SER A 222 5.75 -7.64 -1.46
C SER A 222 6.93 -7.38 -2.42
N CYS A 223 8.15 -7.68 -1.97
CA CYS A 223 9.35 -7.58 -2.81
C CYS A 223 9.26 -8.51 -4.03
N ALA A 224 8.78 -9.73 -3.84
CA ALA A 224 8.63 -10.70 -4.92
C ALA A 224 7.64 -10.21 -5.99
N PHE A 225 6.43 -9.77 -5.62
CA PHE A 225 5.48 -9.19 -6.56
C PHE A 225 6.06 -7.97 -7.30
N SER A 226 6.70 -7.05 -6.57
CA SER A 226 7.29 -5.85 -7.17
C SER A 226 8.39 -6.19 -8.16
N ALA A 227 9.31 -7.09 -7.78
CA ALA A 227 10.42 -7.51 -8.63
C ALA A 227 9.93 -8.26 -9.88
N VAL A 228 8.99 -9.19 -9.71
CA VAL A 228 8.39 -9.92 -10.83
C VAL A 228 7.72 -8.96 -11.82
N ASN A 229 6.95 -7.99 -11.33
CA ASN A 229 6.27 -7.03 -12.20
C ASN A 229 7.25 -6.13 -12.95
N ILE A 230 8.27 -5.61 -12.26
CA ILE A 230 9.32 -4.77 -12.89
C ILE A 230 10.10 -5.57 -13.95
N LEU A 231 10.39 -6.85 -13.70
CA LEU A 231 11.13 -7.69 -14.63
C LEU A 231 10.29 -8.16 -15.82
N LEU A 232 8.99 -8.41 -15.62
CA LEU A 232 8.10 -8.92 -16.66
C LEU A 232 7.51 -7.82 -17.55
N ILE A 233 7.39 -6.57 -17.08
CA ILE A 233 6.75 -5.49 -17.83
C ILE A 233 7.30 -5.26 -19.26
N PRO A 234 8.60 -5.46 -19.55
CA PRO A 234 9.11 -5.27 -20.91
C PRO A 234 8.68 -6.39 -21.87
N TRP A 235 8.31 -7.56 -21.34
CA TRP A 235 8.11 -8.80 -22.09
C TRP A 235 6.64 -9.23 -22.16
N VAL A 236 5.83 -8.86 -21.17
CA VAL A 236 4.45 -9.33 -21.00
C VAL A 236 3.50 -8.13 -20.97
N ASN A 237 2.31 -8.29 -21.56
CA ASN A 237 1.26 -7.28 -21.50
C ASN A 237 0.87 -6.99 -20.03
N ASN A 238 0.78 -5.72 -19.66
CA ASN A 238 0.45 -5.28 -18.29
C ASN A 238 -0.87 -5.87 -17.75
N THR A 239 -1.86 -6.12 -18.60
CA THR A 239 -3.12 -6.75 -18.23
C THR A 239 -2.93 -8.20 -17.83
N VAL A 240 -2.08 -8.93 -18.55
CA VAL A 240 -1.75 -10.33 -18.24
C VAL A 240 -1.01 -10.41 -16.91
N ILE A 241 -0.07 -9.50 -16.66
CA ILE A 241 0.64 -9.43 -15.38
C ILE A 241 -0.35 -9.14 -14.25
N LEU A 242 -1.23 -8.14 -14.39
CA LEU A 242 -2.25 -7.82 -13.38
C LEU A 242 -3.18 -9.01 -13.08
N ILE A 243 -3.63 -9.73 -14.11
CA ILE A 243 -4.45 -10.94 -13.93
C ILE A 243 -3.65 -12.01 -13.18
N GLY A 244 -2.38 -12.20 -13.55
CA GLY A 244 -1.46 -13.09 -12.85
C GLY A 244 -1.33 -12.74 -11.37
N ASP A 245 -1.19 -11.46 -11.05
CA ASP A 245 -1.10 -10.98 -9.67
C ASP A 245 -2.37 -11.26 -8.87
N ILE A 246 -3.53 -10.98 -9.45
CA ILE A 246 -4.83 -11.24 -8.83
C ILE A 246 -5.00 -12.73 -8.55
N VAL A 247 -4.70 -13.58 -9.54
CA VAL A 247 -4.78 -15.04 -9.41
C VAL A 247 -3.82 -15.56 -8.33
N ALA A 248 -2.56 -15.10 -8.36
CA ALA A 248 -1.56 -15.46 -7.36
C ALA A 248 -1.99 -15.03 -5.95
N TRP A 249 -2.51 -13.81 -5.79
CA TRP A 249 -2.99 -13.31 -4.51
C TRP A 249 -4.17 -14.11 -3.97
N ILE A 250 -5.14 -14.45 -4.82
CA ILE A 250 -6.29 -15.30 -4.45
C ILE A 250 -5.80 -16.69 -4.04
N ALA A 251 -4.93 -17.31 -4.84
CA ALA A 251 -4.40 -18.64 -4.55
C ALA A 251 -3.64 -18.67 -3.22
N LEU A 252 -2.78 -17.68 -2.96
CA LEU A 252 -2.07 -17.54 -1.68
C LEU A 252 -3.04 -17.36 -0.51
N ASN A 253 -4.07 -16.53 -0.67
CA ASN A 253 -5.06 -16.31 0.40
C ASN A 253 -5.86 -17.57 0.74
N LEU A 254 -6.31 -18.31 -0.29
CA LEU A 254 -7.01 -19.58 -0.11
C LEU A 254 -6.10 -20.63 0.56
N TRP A 255 -4.83 -20.66 0.18
CA TRP A 255 -3.84 -21.54 0.80
C TRP A 255 -3.63 -21.18 2.28
N TRP A 256 -3.45 -19.90 2.62
CA TRP A 256 -3.32 -19.45 4.00
C TRP A 256 -4.57 -19.75 4.84
N ASP A 257 -5.77 -19.58 4.27
CA ASP A 257 -7.02 -19.93 4.96
C ASP A 257 -7.06 -21.43 5.27
N LYS A 258 -6.69 -22.30 4.31
CA LYS A 258 -6.61 -23.75 4.53
C LYS A 258 -5.60 -24.12 5.62
N VAL A 259 -4.42 -23.48 5.64
CA VAL A 259 -3.39 -23.72 6.66
C VAL A 259 -3.86 -23.26 8.05
N ARG A 260 -4.48 -22.08 8.12
CA ARG A 260 -5.08 -21.55 9.35
C ARG A 260 -6.13 -22.51 9.90
N ASP A 261 -7.11 -22.89 9.09
CA ASP A 261 -8.25 -23.70 9.53
C ASP A 261 -7.81 -25.09 10.00
N LYS A 262 -6.83 -25.70 9.31
CA LYS A 262 -6.20 -26.95 9.76
C LYS A 262 -5.56 -26.81 11.15
N ARG A 263 -4.88 -25.70 11.41
CA ARG A 263 -4.25 -25.44 12.71
C ARG A 263 -5.28 -25.14 13.80
N THR A 264 -6.33 -24.38 13.50
CA THR A 264 -7.43 -24.10 14.43
C THR A 264 -8.16 -25.39 14.81
N HIS A 265 -8.35 -26.32 13.87
CA HIS A 265 -8.93 -27.62 14.15
C HIS A 265 -8.05 -28.46 15.08
N LEU A 266 -6.73 -28.51 14.83
CA LEU A 266 -5.78 -29.22 15.69
C LEU A 266 -5.80 -28.67 17.13
N ASN A 267 -5.79 -27.34 17.30
CA ASN A 267 -5.86 -26.72 18.63
C ASN A 267 -7.18 -26.96 19.38
N ARG A 268 -8.24 -27.47 18.73
CA ARG A 268 -9.49 -27.86 19.40
C ARG A 268 -9.49 -29.33 19.84
N LEU A 269 -8.57 -30.14 19.31
CA LEU A 269 -8.47 -31.58 19.60
C LEU A 269 -7.50 -31.90 20.74
N TYR A 270 -6.62 -30.96 21.10
CA TYR A 270 -5.65 -31.05 22.19
C TYR A 270 -5.91 -29.94 23.19
#